data_AF-A0A3C1NZF7-F1
#
_entry.id   AF-A0A3C1NZF7-F1
#
_cell.length_a   1.000
_cell.length_b   1.000
_cell.length_c   1.000
_cell.angle_alpha   90.00
_cell.angle_beta   90.00
_cell.angle_gamma   90.00
#
_symmetry.space_group_name_H-M   'P 1'
#
loop_
_entity.id
_entity.type
_entity.pdbx_description
1 polymer ?
#
loop_
_entity_poly.entity_id
_entity_poly.type
_entity_poly.pdbx_seq_one_letter_code
_entity_poly.pdbx_strand_id
1 'polypeptide(L)'
;CTFCIVPALRGKEKDRRPGDILAEIQALVAEGVLEITLLGQNVNAYGAEFGDAGAFAKLLRACGEVEGLERVRFTSPHPRDFTDDVIAAMAETANVMPQLH
;
A
#
# COMPACT_ATOMS: atom_id res chain seq x y z
N CYS A 1 12.97 2.33 -14.05
CA CYS A 1 13.62 1.03 -14.30
C CYS A 1 14.00 0.94 -15.78
N THR A 2 15.27 0.68 -16.12
CA THR A 2 15.77 0.73 -17.51
C THR A 2 15.33 -0.45 -18.39
N PHE A 3 14.95 -1.58 -17.79
CA PHE A 3 14.52 -2.79 -18.49
C PHE A 3 12.99 -3.01 -18.46
N CYS A 4 12.24 -2.23 -17.67
CA CYS A 4 10.80 -2.41 -17.52
C CYS A 4 10.05 -1.72 -18.67
N ILE A 5 9.34 -2.50 -19.47
CA ILE A 5 8.49 -1.99 -20.58
C ILE A 5 7.15 -1.43 -20.10
N VAL A 6 6.73 -1.74 -18.86
CA VAL A 6 5.38 -1.44 -18.36
C VAL A 6 5.02 0.05 -18.45
N PRO A 7 5.89 1.02 -18.12
CA PRO A 7 5.55 2.44 -18.26
C PRO A 7 5.19 2.86 -19.70
N ALA A 8 5.77 2.20 -20.70
CA ALA A 8 5.45 2.48 -22.11
C ALA A 8 4.11 1.87 -22.54
N LEU A 9 3.71 0.73 -21.95
CA LEU A 9 2.49 0.00 -22.33
C LEU A 9 1.25 0.41 -21.51
N ARG A 10 1.42 0.68 -20.22
CA ARG A 10 0.32 1.01 -19.29
C ARG A 10 0.18 2.51 -19.03
N GLY A 11 1.11 3.32 -19.53
CA GLY A 11 1.15 4.74 -19.29
C GLY A 11 1.72 5.08 -17.91
N LYS A 12 1.48 6.31 -17.46
CA LYS A 12 1.90 6.78 -16.14
C LYS A 12 1.13 6.04 -15.05
N GLU A 13 1.84 5.71 -13.96
CA GLU A 13 1.23 5.17 -12.75
C GLU A 13 0.14 6.11 -12.25
N LYS A 14 -0.97 5.52 -11.78
CA LYS A 14 -2.09 6.27 -11.22
C LYS A 14 -2.37 5.83 -9.80
N ASP A 15 -2.48 6.80 -8.91
CA ASP A 15 -2.79 6.56 -7.51
C ASP A 15 -4.30 6.66 -7.29
N ARG A 16 -4.89 5.61 -6.71
CA ARG A 16 -6.27 5.67 -6.20
C ARG A 16 -6.31 6.54 -4.95
N ARG A 17 -7.41 7.25 -4.71
CA ARG A 17 -7.53 8.06 -3.48
C ARG A 17 -7.51 7.13 -2.25
N PRO A 18 -6.84 7.51 -1.15
CA PRO A 18 -6.75 6.64 0.03
C PRO A 18 -8.12 6.24 0.57
N GLY A 19 -9.09 7.17 0.56
CA GLY A 19 -10.47 6.89 0.99
C GLY A 19 -11.17 5.82 0.16
N ASP A 20 -10.93 5.78 -1.16
CA ASP A 20 -11.54 4.77 -2.03
C ASP A 20 -10.95 3.38 -1.75
N ILE A 21 -9.65 3.31 -1.40
CA ILE A 21 -8.98 2.07 -1.03
C ILE A 21 -9.50 1.58 0.33
N LEU A 22 -9.57 2.47 1.33
CA LEU A 22 -10.05 2.13 2.67
C LEU A 22 -11.52 1.70 2.67
N ALA A 23 -12.37 2.35 1.88
CA ALA A 23 -13.77 1.96 1.73
C ALA A 23 -13.91 0.55 1.13
N GLU A 24 -13.09 0.21 0.14
CA GLU A 24 -13.06 -1.15 -0.44
C GLU A 24 -12.58 -2.19 0.58
N ILE A 25 -11.53 -1.87 1.34
CA ILE A 25 -11.03 -2.74 2.41
C ILE A 25 -12.12 -2.99 3.45
N GLN A 26 -12.80 -1.94 3.92
CA GLN A 26 -13.89 -2.05 4.89
C GLN A 26 -15.04 -2.90 4.36
N ALA A 27 -15.40 -2.75 3.08
CA ALA A 27 -16.44 -3.56 2.44
C ALA A 27 -16.05 -5.05 2.42
N LEU A 28 -14.82 -5.37 2.02
CA LEU A 28 -14.32 -6.75 2.00
C LEU A 28 -14.27 -7.36 3.40
N VAL A 29 -13.82 -6.59 4.40
CA VAL A 29 -13.78 -7.04 5.80
C VAL A 29 -15.19 -7.30 6.34
N ALA A 30 -16.17 -6.47 5.97
CA ALA A 30 -17.58 -6.68 6.32
C ALA A 30 -18.16 -7.98 5.70
N GLU A 31 -17.58 -8.45 4.59
CA GLU A 31 -17.90 -9.75 3.97
C GLU A 31 -17.14 -10.93 4.61
N GLY A 32 -16.31 -10.69 5.63
CA GLY A 32 -15.55 -11.70 6.35
C GLY A 32 -14.13 -11.93 5.82
N VAL A 33 -13.62 -11.04 4.97
CA VAL A 33 -12.21 -11.11 4.52
C VAL A 33 -11.29 -10.67 5.65
N LEU A 34 -10.38 -11.57 6.05
CA LEU A 34 -9.43 -11.33 7.14
C LEU A 34 -8.07 -10.79 6.67
N GLU A 35 -7.75 -10.94 5.38
CA GLU A 35 -6.45 -10.57 4.82
C GLU A 35 -6.58 -9.77 3.53
N ILE A 36 -5.89 -8.64 3.47
CA ILE A 36 -5.79 -7.77 2.30
C ILE A 36 -4.35 -7.72 1.81
N THR A 37 -4.18 -7.77 0.49
CA THR A 37 -2.89 -7.50 -0.16
C THR A 37 -3.00 -6.23 -1.01
N LEU A 38 -2.22 -5.21 -0.66
CA LEU A 38 -2.08 -3.99 -1.44
C LEU A 38 -1.16 -4.25 -2.64
N LEU A 39 -1.66 -3.94 -3.83
CA LEU A 39 -0.99 -4.18 -5.10
C LEU A 39 -0.75 -2.87 -5.85
N GLY A 40 0.40 -2.77 -6.50
CA GLY A 40 0.78 -1.64 -7.34
C GLY A 40 2.02 -1.98 -8.15
N GLN A 41 2.32 -1.19 -9.17
CA GLN A 41 3.56 -1.36 -9.95
C GLN A 41 4.81 -1.05 -9.10
N ASN A 42 4.72 -0.01 -8.30
CA ASN A 42 5.64 0.33 -7.23
C ASN A 42 4.83 0.82 -6.04
N VAL A 43 4.49 -0.07 -5.11
CA VAL A 43 3.57 0.27 -4.01
C VAL A 43 4.09 1.39 -3.11
N ASN A 44 5.42 1.50 -2.98
CA ASN A 44 6.04 2.53 -2.14
C ASN A 44 6.02 3.93 -2.77
N ALA A 45 5.79 4.03 -4.08
CA ALA A 45 5.60 5.31 -4.76
C ALA A 45 4.15 5.84 -4.64
N TYR A 46 3.26 5.10 -3.96
CA TYR A 46 1.90 5.54 -3.74
C TYR A 46 1.85 6.91 -3.05
N GLY A 47 1.15 7.85 -3.68
CA GLY A 47 1.07 9.24 -3.25
C GLY A 47 1.88 10.20 -4.11
N ALA A 48 2.66 9.71 -5.07
CA ALA A 48 3.42 10.53 -6.00
C ALA A 48 2.53 11.45 -6.83
N GLU A 49 1.35 11.00 -7.28
CA GLU A 49 0.42 11.87 -8.03
C GLU A 49 -0.20 12.97 -7.15
N PHE A 50 -0.28 12.75 -5.84
CA PHE A 50 -0.81 13.71 -4.87
C PHE A 50 0.28 14.64 -4.31
N GLY A 51 1.57 14.36 -4.59
CA GLY A 51 2.70 15.07 -4.00
C GLY A 51 2.94 14.73 -2.52
N ASP A 52 2.46 13.58 -2.04
CA ASP A 52 2.61 13.13 -0.65
C ASP A 52 3.44 11.84 -0.59
N ALA A 53 4.76 12.00 -0.38
CA ALA A 53 5.69 10.87 -0.27
C ALA A 53 5.46 9.98 0.97
N GLY A 54 4.67 10.44 1.95
CA GLY A 54 4.29 9.64 3.12
C GLY A 54 2.96 8.92 2.98
N ALA A 55 2.27 9.04 1.83
CA ALA A 55 0.91 8.52 1.69
C ALA A 55 0.83 7.01 1.87
N PHE A 56 1.84 6.25 1.43
CA PHE A 56 1.84 4.80 1.62
C PHE A 56 1.95 4.39 3.09
N ALA A 57 2.86 5.02 3.85
CA ALA A 57 2.99 4.76 5.28
C ALA A 57 1.72 5.16 6.04
N LYS A 58 1.08 6.27 5.67
CA LYS A 58 -0.23 6.67 6.21
C LYS A 58 -1.32 5.65 5.89
N LEU A 59 -1.33 5.11 4.67
CA LEU A 59 -2.28 4.08 4.26
C LEU A 59 -2.09 2.79 5.07
N LEU A 60 -0.84 2.35 5.28
CA LEU A 60 -0.54 1.19 6.12
C LEU A 60 -1.08 1.38 7.54
N ARG A 61 -0.80 2.52 8.17
CA ARG A 61 -1.33 2.85 9.51
C ARG A 61 -2.86 2.90 9.52
N ALA A 62 -3.47 3.49 8.49
CA ALA A 62 -4.93 3.55 8.37
C ALA A 62 -5.58 2.17 8.22
N CYS A 63 -4.92 1.21 7.56
CA CYS A 63 -5.39 -0.17 7.54
C CYS A 63 -5.33 -0.82 8.94
N GLY A 64 -4.43 -0.38 9.81
CA GLY A 64 -4.37 -0.79 11.21
C GLY A 64 -5.59 -0.41 12.03
N GLU A 65 -6.29 0.65 11.63
CA GLU A 65 -7.49 1.16 12.29
C GLU A 65 -8.79 0.49 11.79
N VAL A 66 -8.71 -0.42 10.79
CA VAL A 66 -9.88 -1.12 10.27
C VAL A 66 -10.22 -2.29 11.19
N GLU A 67 -11.33 -2.16 11.92
CA GLU A 67 -11.86 -3.23 12.77
C GLU A 67 -12.17 -4.49 11.95
N GLY A 68 -11.70 -5.64 12.43
CA GLY A 68 -11.88 -6.94 11.76
C GLY A 68 -10.81 -7.29 10.70
N LEU A 69 -9.94 -6.35 10.32
CA LEU A 69 -8.83 -6.63 9.41
C LEU A 69 -7.62 -7.21 10.16
N GLU A 70 -7.43 -8.52 10.05
CA GLU A 70 -6.36 -9.22 10.78
C GLU A 70 -4.98 -9.06 10.14
N ARG A 71 -4.91 -9.00 8.80
CA ARG A 71 -3.64 -9.04 8.07
C ARG A 71 -3.61 -8.14 6.85
N VAL A 72 -2.52 -7.39 6.73
CA VAL A 72 -2.21 -6.54 5.57
C VAL A 72 -0.84 -6.94 5.02
N ARG A 73 -0.80 -7.21 3.73
CA ARG A 73 0.43 -7.42 2.96
C ARG A 73 0.53 -6.39 1.84
N PHE A 74 1.73 -6.26 1.30
CA PHE A 74 1.94 -5.55 0.05
C PHE A 74 3.02 -6.26 -0.77
N THR A 75 3.00 -6.05 -2.08
CA THR A 75 4.00 -6.63 -3.00
C THR A 75 4.48 -5.59 -4.01
N SER A 76 5.59 -5.88 -4.68
CA SER A 76 6.28 -4.97 -5.60
C SER A 76 6.77 -3.65 -4.94
N PRO A 77 7.38 -3.67 -3.73
CA PRO A 77 8.09 -2.49 -3.25
C PRO A 77 9.35 -2.26 -4.08
N HIS A 78 9.67 -1.01 -4.40
CA HIS A 78 10.95 -0.67 -5.02
C HIS A 78 11.95 -0.19 -3.95
N PRO A 79 13.16 -0.78 -3.82
CA PRO A 79 14.11 -0.44 -2.75
C PRO A 79 14.47 1.04 -2.65
N ARG A 80 14.57 1.73 -3.79
CA ARG A 80 14.84 3.18 -3.83
C ARG A 80 13.79 4.01 -3.10
N ASP A 81 12.53 3.57 -3.15
CA ASP A 81 11.39 4.34 -2.64
C ASP A 81 10.95 3.80 -1.27
N PHE A 82 11.71 2.87 -0.68
CA PHE A 82 11.47 2.32 0.65
C PHE A 82 12.04 3.27 1.71
N THR A 83 11.16 4.06 2.34
CA THR A 83 11.55 5.08 3.32
C THR A 83 11.51 4.57 4.75
N ASP A 84 12.21 5.26 5.65
CA ASP A 84 12.16 4.98 7.09
C ASP A 84 10.74 5.08 7.66
N ASP A 85 9.88 5.94 7.09
CA ASP A 85 8.49 6.06 7.52
C ASP A 85 7.66 4.81 7.16
N VAL A 86 7.94 4.16 6.02
CA VAL A 86 7.34 2.86 5.69
C VAL A 86 7.82 1.78 6.64
N ILE A 87 9.12 1.78 6.99
CA ILE A 87 9.69 0.84 7.98
C ILE A 87 9.01 1.03 9.34
N ALA A 88 8.87 2.27 9.80
CA ALA A 88 8.19 2.60 11.04
C ALA A 88 6.72 2.17 11.01
N ALA A 89 5.99 2.48 9.94
CA ALA A 89 4.60 2.06 9.78
C ALA A 89 4.44 0.53 9.86
N MET A 90 5.33 -0.24 9.24
CA MET A 90 5.31 -1.70 9.35
C MET A 90 5.57 -2.19 10.79
N ALA A 91 6.48 -1.53 11.52
CA ALA A 91 6.82 -1.92 12.89
C ALA A 91 5.72 -1.54 13.91
N GLU A 92 5.05 -0.41 13.68
CA GLU A 92 4.05 0.17 14.59
C GLU A 92 2.64 -0.37 14.34
N THR A 93 2.34 -0.84 13.12
CA THR A 93 0.99 -1.26 12.74
C THR A 93 0.86 -2.78 12.86
N ALA A 94 0.19 -3.25 13.92
CA ALA A 94 0.18 -4.66 14.31
C ALA A 94 -0.33 -5.65 13.25
N ASN A 95 -1.31 -5.24 12.42
CA ASN A 95 -1.85 -6.09 11.36
C ASN A 95 -1.05 -6.02 10.05
N VAL A 96 -0.03 -5.16 9.94
CA VAL A 96 0.90 -5.16 8.81
C VAL A 96 1.90 -6.28 9.01
N MET A 97 1.96 -7.20 8.04
CA MET A 97 2.77 -8.40 8.18
C MET A 97 4.27 -8.07 8.09
N PRO A 98 5.13 -8.68 8.92
CA PRO A 98 6.58 -8.51 8.88
C PRO A 98 7.17 -9.29 7.69
N GLN A 99 6.77 -8.92 6.49
CA GLN A 99 7.13 -9.55 5.24
C GLN A 99 7.39 -8.46 4.19
N LEU A 100 8.54 -8.58 3.53
CA LEU A 100 8.94 -7.76 2.39
C LEU A 100 9.15 -8.68 1.19
N HIS A 101 8.46 -8.39 0.09
CA HIS A 101 8.60 -9.12 -1.18
C HIS A 101 9.83 -8.63 -1.94
#